data_AF-A0A938V251-F1
#
_entry.id   AF-A0A938V251-F1
#
_cell.length_a   1.000
_cell.length_b   1.000
_cell.length_c   1.000
_cell.angle_alpha   90.00
_cell.angle_beta   90.00
_cell.angle_gamma   90.00
#
_symmetry.space_group_name_H-M   'P 1'
#
loop_
_entity.id
_entity.type
_entity.pdbx_description
1 polymer ?
#
loop_
_entity_poly.entity_id
_entity_poly.type
_entity_poly.pdbx_seq_one_letter_code
_entity_poly.pdbx_strand_id
1 'polypeptide(L)'
;MRFAMSTAAALVAIGLIAVCSAGEQPPSLGEPEIILTARWGSGPGELGKKDGSEGASLGPMSFAFGPDGTIYVLDQVNGRVAVFRPVAGGGVSEPPGGPGNAPFLFDRFISLPGTTFEEIEVGADGRILLLDRLVREALVIFDPRTRETEELSVLGAGIPEGGGVMAVLVREDGVWLDYGRVHSVRVLDPRWNPCERKIVLGRPMRGAEGTVEVSLGVGGGADVRYERKGDGPLSVFVQDDVPIGRLIELADGPGGAVLLVYHCWRWAEDGDRIERQEVRGRWFSPDGKPTVAFSSPYTLTEWEQFREFRLLPDGSVVQMAFTPDGVKLLKWRGP
;
A
#
# COMPACT_ATOMS: atom_id res chain seq x y z
N MET A 1 -36.55 -38.50 -33.89
CA MET A 1 -35.36 -37.72 -33.49
C MET A 1 -35.31 -36.44 -34.31
N ARG A 2 -35.70 -35.31 -33.71
CA ARG A 2 -35.50 -33.96 -34.29
C ARG A 2 -34.43 -33.30 -33.43
N PHE A 3 -33.29 -32.94 -34.03
CA PHE A 3 -32.25 -32.18 -33.34
C PHE A 3 -32.74 -30.74 -33.17
N ALA A 4 -32.99 -30.33 -31.92
CA ALA A 4 -33.16 -28.93 -31.57
C ALA A 4 -31.76 -28.30 -31.50
N MET A 5 -31.41 -27.49 -32.49
CA MET A 5 -30.26 -26.60 -32.41
C MET A 5 -30.61 -25.46 -31.44
N SER A 6 -30.10 -25.55 -30.22
CA SER A 6 -30.12 -24.45 -29.25
C SER A 6 -29.01 -23.47 -29.64
N THR A 7 -29.36 -22.39 -30.34
CA THR A 7 -28.48 -21.24 -30.48
C THR A 7 -28.42 -20.51 -29.14
N ALA A 8 -27.43 -20.83 -28.31
CA ALA A 8 -27.07 -19.99 -27.18
C ALA A 8 -26.39 -18.72 -27.74
N ALA A 9 -27.10 -17.59 -27.68
CA ALA A 9 -26.50 -16.29 -27.88
C ALA A 9 -25.56 -16.03 -26.70
N ALA A 10 -24.26 -16.05 -26.94
CA ALA A 10 -23.28 -15.54 -25.98
C ALA A 10 -23.51 -14.02 -25.87
N LEU A 11 -24.17 -13.61 -24.79
CA LEU A 11 -24.21 -12.21 -24.39
C LEU A 11 -22.78 -11.85 -23.97
N VAL A 12 -22.01 -11.24 -24.87
CA VAL A 12 -20.79 -10.53 -24.47
C VAL A 12 -21.28 -9.33 -23.70
N ALA A 13 -21.21 -9.39 -22.36
CA ALA A 13 -21.41 -8.20 -21.54
C ALA A 13 -20.30 -7.22 -21.91
N ILE A 14 -20.64 -6.22 -22.72
CA ILE A 14 -19.75 -5.10 -23.01
C ILE A 14 -19.61 -4.34 -21.68
N GLY A 15 -18.47 -4.51 -21.01
CA GLY A 15 -18.17 -3.80 -19.77
C GLY A 15 -18.28 -2.30 -19.99
N LEU A 16 -18.72 -1.57 -18.96
CA LEU A 16 -18.75 -0.12 -19.01
C LEU A 16 -17.30 0.38 -18.94
N ILE A 17 -16.94 1.31 -19.81
CA ILE A 17 -15.64 2.00 -19.78
C ILE A 17 -15.90 3.46 -19.44
N ALA A 18 -15.38 3.90 -18.30
CA ALA A 18 -15.30 5.30 -17.93
C ALA A 18 -13.89 5.82 -18.25
N VAL A 19 -13.78 7.06 -18.71
CA VAL A 19 -12.49 7.71 -19.00
C VAL A 19 -12.35 8.91 -18.09
N CYS A 20 -11.32 8.92 -17.25
CA CYS A 20 -10.93 10.08 -16.46
C CYS A 20 -9.78 10.79 -17.17
N SER A 21 -10.10 11.80 -17.97
CA SER A 21 -9.10 12.56 -18.73
C SER A 21 -8.37 13.59 -17.84
N ALA A 22 -7.19 14.04 -18.29
CA ALA A 22 -6.41 15.05 -17.58
C ALA A 22 -7.15 16.39 -17.35
N GLY A 23 -8.20 16.69 -18.14
CA GLY A 23 -9.01 17.90 -17.99
C GLY A 23 -10.07 17.82 -16.89
N GLU A 24 -10.46 16.62 -16.46
CA GLU A 24 -11.40 16.40 -15.36
C GLU A 24 -10.62 16.08 -14.08
N GLN A 25 -9.99 17.11 -13.50
CA GLN A 25 -9.35 16.95 -12.20
C GLN A 25 -10.39 17.10 -11.08
N PRO A 26 -10.58 16.09 -10.21
CA PRO A 26 -11.44 16.20 -9.06
C PRO A 26 -10.86 17.21 -8.05
N PRO A 27 -11.65 17.69 -7.07
CA PRO A 27 -11.15 18.55 -6.00
C PRO A 27 -9.96 17.92 -5.25
N SER A 28 -9.04 18.77 -4.80
CA SER A 28 -7.85 18.34 -4.06
C SER A 28 -8.12 18.20 -2.56
N LEU A 29 -7.53 17.18 -1.91
CA LEU A 29 -7.53 17.02 -0.44
C LEU A 29 -6.71 18.09 0.30
N GLY A 30 -5.96 18.93 -0.43
CA GLY A 30 -5.08 19.95 0.15
C GLY A 30 -3.73 19.41 0.61
N GLU A 31 -3.01 20.23 1.39
CA GLU A 31 -1.68 19.88 1.92
C GLU A 31 -1.77 18.80 3.02
N PRO A 32 -0.84 17.83 3.06
CA PRO A 32 -0.81 16.82 4.11
C PRO A 32 -0.39 17.39 5.47
N GLU A 33 -0.85 16.75 6.53
CA GLU A 33 -0.29 16.90 7.88
C GLU A 33 0.95 16.02 8.03
N ILE A 34 2.08 16.59 8.49
CA ILE A 34 3.23 15.78 8.91
C ILE A 34 2.93 15.21 10.30
N ILE A 35 2.63 13.91 10.37
CA ILE A 35 2.28 13.25 11.63
C ILE A 35 3.48 12.64 12.35
N LEU A 36 4.58 12.36 11.64
CA LEU A 36 5.82 11.85 12.21
C LEU A 36 7.01 12.42 11.46
N THR A 37 8.07 12.78 12.19
CA THR A 37 9.40 13.06 11.63
C THR A 37 10.42 12.27 12.44
N ALA A 38 11.26 11.50 11.75
CA ALA A 38 12.33 10.71 12.33
C ALA A 38 13.61 11.00 11.55
N ARG A 39 14.72 11.33 12.24
CA ARG A 39 16.01 11.57 11.57
C ARG A 39 16.63 10.26 11.09
N TRP A 40 17.54 10.36 10.13
CA TRP A 40 18.41 9.23 9.82
C TRP A 40 19.35 8.92 10.98
N GLY A 41 19.49 7.64 11.32
CA GLY A 41 20.38 7.18 12.38
C GLY A 41 19.98 5.83 12.97
N SER A 42 20.39 5.61 14.21
CA SER A 42 20.15 4.35 14.95
C SER A 42 19.75 4.58 16.41
N GLY A 43 19.73 5.82 16.87
CA GLY A 43 19.29 6.21 18.20
C GLY A 43 17.76 6.21 18.36
N PRO A 44 17.27 6.51 19.58
CA PRO A 44 15.83 6.64 19.88
C PRO A 44 15.13 7.64 18.94
N GLY A 45 14.05 7.20 18.30
CA GLY A 45 13.29 8.02 17.34
C GLY A 45 13.97 8.24 15.98
N GLU A 46 15.13 7.63 15.74
CA GLU A 46 15.83 7.66 14.44
C GLU A 46 15.55 6.38 13.65
N LEU A 47 15.68 6.46 12.33
CA LEU A 47 15.47 5.35 11.40
C LEU A 47 16.71 5.12 10.53
N GLY A 48 16.96 3.87 10.17
CA GLY A 48 18.15 3.47 9.45
C GLY A 48 18.13 3.91 7.99
N LYS A 49 19.33 4.19 7.48
CA LYS A 49 19.60 4.48 6.07
C LYS A 49 20.88 3.76 5.66
N LYS A 50 20.88 3.14 4.48
CA LYS A 50 22.08 2.54 3.90
C LYS A 50 22.19 2.97 2.44
N ASP A 51 23.24 3.70 2.11
CA ASP A 51 23.52 4.08 0.73
C ASP A 51 24.20 2.90 0.02
N GLY A 52 23.68 2.54 -1.15
CA GLY A 52 24.21 1.45 -1.95
C GLY A 52 25.38 1.92 -2.83
N SER A 53 26.46 1.15 -2.88
CA SER A 53 27.57 1.38 -3.83
C SER A 53 27.43 0.55 -5.11
N GLU A 54 26.93 -0.69 -4.97
CA GLU A 54 26.73 -1.67 -6.06
C GLU A 54 25.34 -2.34 -5.99
N GLY A 55 24.52 -1.97 -5.01
CA GLY A 55 23.14 -2.44 -4.82
C GLY A 55 22.21 -1.27 -4.54
N ALA A 56 20.92 -1.55 -4.37
CA ALA A 56 19.94 -0.51 -4.03
C ALA A 56 20.31 0.16 -2.69
N SER A 57 20.10 1.47 -2.63
CA SER A 57 20.09 2.18 -1.35
C SER A 57 18.84 1.75 -0.57
N LEU A 58 18.94 1.57 0.73
CA LEU A 58 17.88 1.01 1.58
C LEU A 58 17.49 1.99 2.68
N GLY A 59 16.18 2.09 2.93
CA GLY A 59 15.60 2.71 4.12
C GLY A 59 14.67 1.73 4.84
N PRO A 60 13.81 2.21 5.75
CA PRO A 60 12.72 1.41 6.28
C PRO A 60 11.80 0.89 5.17
N MET A 61 11.47 -0.40 5.18
CA MET A 61 10.77 -1.01 4.05
C MET A 61 9.26 -0.77 4.06
N SER A 62 8.67 -0.67 5.25
CA SER A 62 7.22 -0.62 5.42
C SER A 62 6.87 0.01 6.76
N PHE A 63 5.61 0.39 6.91
CA PHE A 63 5.03 0.79 8.19
C PHE A 63 3.60 0.26 8.32
N ALA A 64 3.10 0.19 9.55
CA ALA A 64 1.75 -0.22 9.88
C ALA A 64 1.22 0.55 11.10
N PHE A 65 -0.11 0.63 11.20
CA PHE A 65 -0.80 1.17 12.37
C PHE A 65 -1.32 0.01 13.23
N GLY A 66 -1.06 0.06 14.53
CA GLY A 66 -1.70 -0.79 15.52
C GLY A 66 -3.13 -0.34 15.81
N PRO A 67 -3.91 -1.18 16.52
CA PRO A 67 -5.32 -0.91 16.84
C PRO A 67 -5.53 0.32 17.73
N ASP A 68 -4.51 0.76 18.45
CA ASP A 68 -4.49 1.96 19.30
C ASP A 68 -3.99 3.22 18.56
N GLY A 69 -3.76 3.12 17.25
CA GLY A 69 -3.19 4.17 16.42
C GLY A 69 -1.68 4.27 16.49
N THR A 70 -0.99 3.44 17.28
CA THR A 70 0.48 3.39 17.35
C THR A 70 1.08 3.06 15.99
N ILE A 71 2.15 3.74 15.61
CA ILE A 71 2.86 3.53 14.35
C ILE A 71 4.03 2.58 14.57
N TYR A 72 4.13 1.56 13.72
CA TYR A 72 5.21 0.58 13.68
C TYR A 72 5.95 0.75 12.36
N VAL A 73 7.21 1.16 12.41
CA VAL A 73 8.07 1.33 11.22
C VAL A 73 9.05 0.16 11.15
N LEU A 74 9.02 -0.59 10.05
CA LEU A 74 9.93 -1.70 9.77
C LEU A 74 11.29 -1.15 9.31
N ASP A 75 12.13 -0.86 10.29
CA ASP A 75 13.50 -0.38 10.13
C ASP A 75 14.46 -1.56 9.92
N GLN A 76 14.31 -2.23 8.77
CA GLN A 76 15.10 -3.42 8.43
C GLN A 76 16.61 -3.10 8.38
N VAL A 77 16.98 -1.87 8.00
CA VAL A 77 18.38 -1.40 8.00
C VAL A 77 19.03 -1.57 9.37
N ASN A 78 18.28 -1.27 10.44
CA ASN A 78 18.73 -1.47 11.82
C ASN A 78 18.24 -2.79 12.45
N GLY A 79 17.63 -3.70 11.67
CA GLY A 79 17.15 -5.00 12.16
C GLY A 79 16.05 -4.92 13.23
N ARG A 80 15.18 -3.91 13.15
CA ARG A 80 14.19 -3.61 14.20
C ARG A 80 12.86 -3.09 13.66
N VAL A 81 11.86 -3.05 14.54
CA VAL A 81 10.67 -2.22 14.39
C VAL A 81 10.79 -1.04 15.34
N ALA A 82 10.67 0.18 14.84
CA ALA A 82 10.57 1.39 15.66
C ALA A 82 9.10 1.71 15.93
N VAL A 83 8.75 1.87 17.21
CA VAL A 83 7.36 2.06 17.67
C VAL A 83 7.17 3.51 18.11
N PHE A 84 6.15 4.17 17.58
CA PHE A 84 5.78 5.54 17.91
C PHE A 84 4.33 5.60 18.36
N ARG A 85 4.10 6.02 19.61
CA ARG A 85 2.76 6.08 20.20
C ARG A 85 2.12 7.45 19.99
N PRO A 86 0.79 7.53 19.81
CA PRO A 86 0.10 8.81 19.76
C PRO A 86 0.20 9.55 21.11
N VAL A 87 0.24 10.88 21.08
CA VAL A 87 0.18 11.73 22.27
C VAL A 87 -1.30 11.93 22.66
N ALA A 88 -1.68 11.54 23.87
CA ALA A 88 -3.05 11.68 24.35
C ALA A 88 -3.43 13.15 24.62
N GLY A 89 -4.63 13.58 24.19
CA GLY A 89 -5.25 14.85 24.61
C GLY A 89 -4.74 16.09 23.88
N GLY A 90 -4.61 16.05 22.55
CA GLY A 90 -4.10 17.10 21.65
C GLY A 90 -4.47 18.55 21.98
N GLY A 91 -3.77 19.11 22.96
CA GLY A 91 -3.47 20.52 23.11
C GLY A 91 -2.01 20.69 22.74
N VAL A 92 -1.76 21.50 21.71
CA VAL A 92 -0.44 22.04 21.37
C VAL A 92 0.15 22.76 22.59
N SER A 93 1.01 22.08 23.34
CA SER A 93 1.98 22.73 24.22
C SER A 93 3.36 22.18 23.86
N GLU A 94 4.17 23.04 23.25
CA GLU A 94 5.52 22.77 22.76
C GLU A 94 6.43 22.10 23.82
N PRO A 95 7.29 21.15 23.43
CA PRO A 95 8.56 20.91 24.09
C PRO A 95 9.69 21.64 23.36
N PRO A 96 10.77 22.02 24.07
CA PRO A 96 11.86 22.78 23.47
C PRO A 96 12.66 21.89 22.49
N GLY A 97 12.71 22.23 21.19
CA GLY A 97 13.65 21.57 20.27
C GLY A 97 13.46 21.59 18.74
N GLY A 98 12.44 22.22 18.14
CA GLY A 98 12.36 22.38 16.67
C GLY A 98 11.09 21.79 16.02
N PRO A 99 10.88 22.00 14.70
CA PRO A 99 9.59 22.38 14.14
C PRO A 99 8.57 21.23 14.09
N GLY A 100 7.39 21.51 14.65
CA GLY A 100 6.14 20.76 14.44
C GLY A 100 5.91 19.66 15.48
N ASN A 101 4.93 19.87 16.35
CA ASN A 101 4.35 18.86 17.24
C ASN A 101 3.85 17.66 16.42
N ALA A 102 4.74 16.72 16.11
CA ALA A 102 4.32 15.43 15.58
C ALA A 102 3.43 14.77 16.64
N PRO A 103 2.18 14.40 16.32
CA PRO A 103 1.25 13.75 17.25
C PRO A 103 1.73 12.37 17.74
N PHE A 104 2.95 11.97 17.40
CA PHE A 104 3.57 10.69 17.73
C PHE A 104 4.93 10.89 18.40
N LEU A 105 5.16 10.17 19.50
CA LEU A 105 6.45 10.11 20.19
C LEU A 105 7.06 8.72 20.08
N PHE A 106 8.37 8.67 19.94
CA PHE A 106 9.11 7.41 20.05
C PHE A 106 8.81 6.74 21.40
N ASP A 107 8.50 5.45 21.34
CA ASP A 107 8.21 4.64 22.51
C ASP A 107 9.33 3.63 22.77
N ARG A 108 9.58 2.73 21.82
CA ARG A 108 10.55 1.65 21.96
C ARG A 108 10.97 1.04 20.62
N PHE A 109 11.98 0.18 20.68
CA PHE A 109 12.33 -0.74 19.59
C PHE A 109 11.84 -2.15 19.90
N ILE A 110 11.47 -2.88 18.85
CA ILE A 110 11.24 -4.32 18.88
C ILE A 110 12.28 -4.96 17.96
N SER A 111 13.10 -5.87 18.49
CA SER A 111 14.06 -6.63 17.67
C SER A 111 13.32 -7.55 16.71
N LEU A 112 13.69 -7.54 15.43
CA LEU A 112 13.11 -8.45 14.44
C LEU A 112 13.64 -9.87 14.63
N PRO A 113 12.85 -10.91 14.31
CA PRO A 113 13.30 -12.30 14.30
C PRO A 113 14.18 -12.66 13.08
N GLY A 114 14.66 -11.65 12.35
CA GLY A 114 15.30 -11.79 11.04
C GLY A 114 15.62 -10.43 10.42
N THR A 115 16.28 -10.43 9.26
CA THR A 115 16.84 -9.22 8.65
C THR A 115 16.39 -8.99 7.21
N THR A 116 15.33 -9.67 6.77
CA THR A 116 14.94 -9.80 5.35
C THR A 116 13.45 -9.54 5.13
N PHE A 117 12.80 -8.87 6.08
CA PHE A 117 11.38 -8.56 6.02
C PHE A 117 11.11 -7.28 5.23
N GLU A 118 10.18 -7.35 4.29
CA GLU A 118 9.85 -6.26 3.37
C GLU A 118 8.52 -5.58 3.75
N GLU A 119 7.56 -6.31 4.34
CA GLU A 119 6.28 -5.74 4.78
C GLU A 119 5.98 -6.09 6.24
N ILE A 120 5.31 -5.15 6.93
CA ILE A 120 4.79 -5.32 8.29
C ILE A 120 3.29 -5.03 8.33
N GLU A 121 2.56 -5.84 9.08
CA GLU A 121 1.16 -5.60 9.48
C GLU A 121 1.00 -5.87 10.99
N VAL A 122 0.06 -5.19 11.64
CA VAL A 122 -0.17 -5.32 13.09
C VAL A 122 -1.61 -5.76 13.34
N GLY A 123 -1.76 -6.89 14.04
CA GLY A 123 -3.05 -7.48 14.37
C GLY A 123 -3.72 -6.77 15.54
N ALA A 124 -5.03 -6.95 15.67
CA ALA A 124 -5.80 -6.40 16.78
C ALA A 124 -5.39 -6.94 18.16
N ASP A 125 -4.76 -8.13 18.20
CA ASP A 125 -4.20 -8.75 19.41
C ASP A 125 -2.79 -8.23 19.76
N GLY A 126 -2.18 -7.44 18.88
CA GLY A 126 -0.83 -6.91 18.99
C GLY A 126 0.27 -7.82 18.43
N ARG A 127 -0.08 -8.96 17.81
CA ARG A 127 0.88 -9.74 17.03
C ARG A 127 1.25 -8.97 15.76
N ILE A 128 2.46 -9.22 15.28
CA ILE A 128 3.02 -8.60 14.08
C ILE A 128 3.11 -9.68 13.00
N LEU A 129 2.66 -9.35 11.81
CA LEU A 129 2.84 -10.18 10.62
C LEU A 129 3.95 -9.55 9.77
N LEU A 130 4.96 -10.33 9.41
CA LEU A 130 6.10 -9.91 8.61
C LEU A 130 6.16 -10.73 7.32
N LEU A 131 6.37 -10.06 6.18
CA LEU A 131 6.60 -10.73 4.90
C LEU A 131 8.10 -10.78 4.60
N ASP A 132 8.62 -11.97 4.33
CA ASP A 132 9.94 -12.18 3.73
C ASP A 132 9.72 -13.00 2.45
N ARG A 133 9.62 -12.31 1.31
CA ARG A 133 9.20 -12.97 0.06
C ARG A 133 10.38 -13.48 -0.76
N LEU A 134 11.61 -13.09 -0.42
CA LEU A 134 12.79 -13.40 -1.23
C LEU A 134 13.71 -14.44 -0.60
N VAL A 135 13.87 -14.41 0.73
CA VAL A 135 14.87 -15.25 1.40
C VAL A 135 14.21 -16.41 2.12
N ARG A 136 13.17 -16.15 2.92
CA ARG A 136 12.40 -17.21 3.60
C ARG A 136 11.21 -17.69 2.78
N GLU A 137 10.71 -16.87 1.86
CA GLU A 137 9.45 -17.11 1.14
C GLU A 137 8.31 -17.47 2.12
N ALA A 138 8.18 -16.64 3.16
CA ALA A 138 7.30 -16.89 4.29
C ALA A 138 6.62 -15.62 4.81
N LEU A 139 5.42 -15.83 5.36
CA LEU A 139 4.83 -14.95 6.36
C LEU A 139 5.29 -15.41 7.74
N VAL A 140 5.78 -14.48 8.55
CA VAL A 140 6.17 -14.71 9.94
C VAL A 140 5.20 -13.99 10.85
N ILE A 141 4.47 -14.75 11.65
CA ILE A 141 3.61 -14.23 12.72
C ILE A 141 4.46 -14.18 13.98
N PHE A 142 4.66 -12.98 14.52
CA PHE A 142 5.56 -12.70 15.61
C PHE A 142 4.82 -12.06 16.78
N ASP A 143 4.90 -12.65 17.96
CA ASP A 143 4.41 -12.02 19.19
C ASP A 143 5.56 -11.20 19.82
N PRO A 144 5.48 -9.85 19.82
CA PRO A 144 6.56 -9.02 20.37
C PRO A 144 6.68 -9.10 21.90
N ARG A 145 5.69 -9.67 22.61
CA ARG A 145 5.68 -9.83 24.08
C ARG A 145 6.40 -11.10 24.51
N THR A 146 6.13 -12.22 23.83
CA THR A 146 6.76 -13.53 24.14
C THR A 146 8.02 -13.79 23.31
N ARG A 147 8.17 -13.07 22.20
CA ARG A 147 9.16 -13.30 21.12
C ARG A 147 8.98 -14.60 20.35
N GLU A 148 7.83 -15.25 20.48
CA GLU A 148 7.51 -16.45 19.72
C GLU A 148 7.21 -16.11 18.25
N THR A 149 7.57 -17.02 17.36
CA THR A 149 7.36 -16.90 15.92
C THR A 149 6.69 -18.15 15.37
N GLU A 150 5.70 -17.95 14.51
CA GLU A 150 5.14 -18.98 13.64
C GLU A 150 5.42 -18.60 12.19
N GLU A 151 5.84 -19.56 11.38
CA GLU A 151 6.16 -19.35 9.96
C GLU A 151 5.17 -20.11 9.08
N LEU A 152 4.64 -19.41 8.06
CA LEU A 152 3.84 -19.98 6.99
C LEU A 152 4.53 -19.71 5.66
N SER A 153 4.86 -20.77 4.90
CA SER A 153 5.36 -20.58 3.53
C SER A 153 4.32 -19.88 2.65
N VAL A 154 4.75 -18.85 1.92
CA VAL A 154 3.90 -18.19 0.93
C VAL A 154 3.71 -19.07 -0.31
N LEU A 155 4.63 -20.00 -0.57
CA LEU A 155 4.59 -20.89 -1.73
C LEU A 155 3.43 -21.88 -1.67
N GLY A 156 2.79 -22.11 -2.82
CA GLY A 156 1.71 -23.08 -2.96
C GLY A 156 0.74 -22.70 -4.07
N ALA A 157 -0.50 -23.19 -4.01
CA ALA A 157 -1.51 -22.85 -5.02
C ALA A 157 -1.65 -21.33 -5.16
N GLY A 158 -1.51 -20.83 -6.40
CA GLY A 158 -1.54 -19.42 -6.73
C GLY A 158 -0.25 -18.62 -6.47
N ILE A 159 0.77 -19.19 -5.84
CA ILE A 159 2.06 -18.51 -5.55
C ILE A 159 3.20 -19.50 -5.82
N PRO A 160 3.70 -19.58 -7.07
CA PRO A 160 4.78 -20.49 -7.43
C PRO A 160 6.16 -20.06 -6.90
N GLU A 161 6.36 -18.77 -6.65
CA GLU A 161 7.59 -18.18 -6.11
C GLU A 161 7.25 -17.00 -5.18
N GLY A 162 8.08 -16.72 -4.19
CA GLY A 162 7.82 -15.63 -3.24
C GLY A 162 7.99 -14.24 -3.88
N GLY A 163 8.92 -14.12 -4.84
CA GLY A 163 9.21 -12.86 -5.54
C GLY A 163 8.00 -12.18 -6.19
N GLY A 164 6.97 -12.93 -6.57
CA GLY A 164 5.75 -12.38 -7.15
C GLY A 164 4.76 -11.78 -6.14
N VAL A 165 4.96 -11.97 -4.83
CA VAL A 165 4.10 -11.36 -3.79
C VAL A 165 4.40 -9.87 -3.69
N MET A 166 3.42 -9.03 -4.00
CA MET A 166 3.57 -7.57 -4.08
C MET A 166 2.94 -6.83 -2.90
N ALA A 167 2.08 -7.48 -2.13
CA ALA A 167 1.40 -6.88 -0.98
C ALA A 167 0.77 -7.92 -0.05
N VAL A 168 0.84 -7.65 1.25
CA VAL A 168 0.01 -8.29 2.28
C VAL A 168 -1.26 -7.46 2.48
N LEU A 169 -2.41 -8.12 2.47
CA LEU A 169 -3.73 -7.52 2.58
C LEU A 169 -4.46 -8.15 3.77
N VAL A 170 -4.42 -7.49 4.94
CA VAL A 170 -5.22 -7.90 6.09
C VAL A 170 -6.67 -7.45 5.88
N ARG A 171 -7.60 -8.40 5.99
CA ARG A 171 -9.04 -8.24 5.77
C ARG A 171 -9.82 -8.93 6.90
N GLU A 172 -11.12 -8.66 6.97
CA GLU A 172 -12.01 -9.25 7.98
C GLU A 172 -12.09 -10.78 7.86
N ASP A 173 -11.94 -11.32 6.65
CA ASP A 173 -12.03 -12.76 6.36
C ASP A 173 -10.67 -13.47 6.37
N GLY A 174 -9.58 -12.75 6.64
CA GLY A 174 -8.23 -13.29 6.77
C GLY A 174 -7.15 -12.44 6.11
N VAL A 175 -6.00 -13.07 5.87
CA VAL A 175 -4.85 -12.43 5.21
C VAL A 175 -4.73 -12.93 3.79
N TRP A 176 -4.70 -11.99 2.86
CA TRP A 176 -4.49 -12.22 1.44
C TRP A 176 -3.11 -11.74 1.01
N LEU A 177 -2.52 -12.44 0.05
CA LEU A 177 -1.29 -12.04 -0.64
C LEU A 177 -1.64 -11.66 -2.07
N ASP A 178 -1.36 -10.41 -2.44
CA ASP A 178 -1.46 -9.91 -3.81
C ASP A 178 -0.26 -10.44 -4.62
N TYR A 179 -0.52 -11.09 -5.74
CA TYR A 179 0.50 -11.72 -6.58
C TYR A 179 0.53 -11.09 -7.96
N GLY A 180 1.66 -10.46 -8.31
CA GLY A 180 1.90 -9.83 -9.60
C GLY A 180 0.91 -8.74 -10.00
N ARG A 181 0.08 -8.23 -9.07
CA ARG A 181 -1.09 -7.38 -9.34
C ARG A 181 -2.13 -8.01 -10.29
N VAL A 182 -2.19 -9.34 -10.35
CA VAL A 182 -3.13 -10.10 -11.21
C VAL A 182 -4.19 -10.81 -10.37
N HIS A 183 -3.80 -11.42 -9.26
CA HIS A 183 -4.70 -12.17 -8.40
C HIS A 183 -4.25 -12.09 -6.95
N SER A 184 -5.18 -12.40 -6.04
CA SER A 184 -4.91 -12.49 -4.62
C SER A 184 -5.17 -13.90 -4.09
N VAL A 185 -4.36 -14.34 -3.14
CA VAL A 185 -4.46 -15.65 -2.49
C VAL A 185 -4.67 -15.47 -1.00
N ARG A 186 -5.80 -15.95 -0.46
CA ARG A 186 -6.01 -16.01 0.99
C ARG A 186 -5.19 -17.15 1.56
N VAL A 187 -4.34 -16.84 2.55
CA VAL A 187 -3.39 -17.81 3.13
C VAL A 187 -3.58 -18.00 4.64
N LEU A 188 -4.18 -17.03 5.32
CA LEU A 188 -4.52 -17.11 6.73
C LEU A 188 -6.00 -16.78 6.97
N ASP A 189 -6.59 -17.36 8.00
CA ASP A 189 -7.92 -17.01 8.53
C ASP A 189 -7.89 -15.69 9.36
N PRO A 190 -9.04 -15.18 9.86
CA PRO A 190 -9.08 -13.95 10.66
C PRO A 190 -8.31 -13.99 11.98
N ARG A 191 -7.96 -15.18 12.47
CA ARG A 191 -7.15 -15.40 13.68
C ARG A 191 -5.66 -15.61 13.35
N TRP A 192 -5.32 -15.46 12.08
CA TRP A 192 -3.99 -15.71 11.51
C TRP A 192 -3.54 -17.17 11.63
N ASN A 193 -4.47 -18.12 11.56
CA ASN A 193 -4.10 -19.53 11.36
C ASN A 193 -4.03 -19.85 9.86
N PRO A 194 -3.12 -20.72 9.40
CA PRO A 194 -3.13 -21.24 8.04
C PRO A 194 -4.51 -21.78 7.65
N CYS A 195 -4.99 -21.41 6.46
CA CYS A 195 -6.30 -21.83 5.97
C CYS A 195 -6.22 -22.45 4.58
N GLU A 196 -7.33 -23.06 4.13
CA GLU A 196 -7.47 -23.45 2.74
C GLU A 196 -7.33 -22.22 1.83
N ARG A 197 -6.49 -22.34 0.80
CA ARG A 197 -6.19 -21.25 -0.12
C ARG A 197 -7.39 -20.94 -1.00
N LYS A 198 -7.82 -19.69 -0.97
CA LYS A 198 -8.81 -19.14 -1.91
C LYS A 198 -8.10 -18.18 -2.85
N ILE A 199 -8.27 -18.37 -4.15
CA ILE A 199 -7.64 -17.55 -5.19
C ILE A 199 -8.74 -16.75 -5.89
N VAL A 200 -8.54 -15.45 -6.04
CA VAL A 200 -9.44 -14.54 -6.75
C VAL A 200 -8.65 -13.65 -7.70
N LEU A 201 -9.19 -13.35 -8.88
CA LEU A 201 -8.59 -12.36 -9.79
C LEU A 201 -8.73 -10.96 -9.18
N GLY A 202 -7.67 -10.14 -9.26
CA GLY A 202 -7.57 -8.85 -8.59
C GLY A 202 -7.48 -8.92 -7.06
N ARG A 203 -7.67 -7.76 -6.41
CA ARG A 203 -7.71 -7.59 -4.95
C ARG A 203 -9.15 -7.67 -4.45
N PRO A 204 -9.46 -8.50 -3.43
CA PRO A 204 -10.79 -8.53 -2.83
C PRO A 204 -11.11 -7.20 -2.15
N MET A 205 -12.29 -6.64 -2.47
CA MET A 205 -12.78 -5.40 -1.86
C MET A 205 -13.39 -5.67 -0.48
N ARG A 206 -13.22 -4.74 0.47
CA ARG A 206 -13.89 -4.73 1.77
C ARG A 206 -15.38 -4.45 1.59
N GLY A 207 -16.21 -5.22 2.30
CA GLY A 207 -17.66 -4.96 2.42
C GLY A 207 -18.49 -5.12 1.14
N ALA A 208 -17.87 -5.42 -0.01
CA ALA A 208 -18.55 -5.63 -1.28
C ALA A 208 -18.13 -6.98 -1.89
N GLU A 209 -19.08 -7.72 -2.46
CA GLU A 209 -18.76 -8.92 -3.24
C GLU A 209 -18.18 -8.51 -4.60
N GLY A 210 -16.85 -8.39 -4.66
CA GLY A 210 -16.13 -7.98 -5.86
C GLY A 210 -14.62 -7.90 -5.66
N THR A 211 -13.91 -7.63 -6.76
CA THR A 211 -12.48 -7.40 -6.76
C THR A 211 -12.11 -6.15 -7.55
N VAL A 212 -10.94 -5.60 -7.26
CA VAL A 212 -10.37 -4.46 -7.98
C VAL A 212 -8.94 -4.77 -8.39
N GLU A 213 -8.58 -4.44 -9.62
CA GLU A 213 -7.21 -4.55 -10.13
C GLU A 213 -6.80 -3.28 -10.86
N VAL A 214 -5.49 -3.11 -11.01
CA VAL A 214 -4.92 -2.01 -11.77
C VAL A 214 -3.78 -2.48 -12.64
N SER A 215 -3.76 -2.01 -13.89
CA SER A 215 -2.66 -2.23 -14.82
C SER A 215 -2.18 -0.92 -15.44
N LEU A 216 -0.91 -0.85 -15.81
CA LEU A 216 -0.40 0.27 -16.59
C LEU A 216 -0.93 0.17 -18.03
N GLY A 217 -1.55 1.25 -18.49
CA GLY A 217 -2.05 1.38 -19.84
C GLY A 217 -0.97 1.82 -20.82
N VAL A 218 -1.18 1.50 -22.10
CA VAL A 218 -0.33 2.00 -23.20
C VAL A 218 -0.42 3.53 -23.25
N GLY A 219 0.72 4.21 -23.37
CA GLY A 219 0.77 5.67 -23.48
C GLY A 219 0.81 6.43 -22.15
N GLY A 220 1.09 5.75 -21.03
CA GLY A 220 1.29 6.40 -19.73
C GLY A 220 0.00 6.70 -18.96
N GLY A 221 -1.00 5.82 -19.09
CA GLY A 221 -2.21 5.82 -18.26
C GLY A 221 -2.27 4.58 -17.35
N ALA A 222 -3.39 4.41 -16.65
CA ALA A 222 -3.68 3.21 -15.86
C ALA A 222 -5.13 2.76 -16.07
N ASP A 223 -5.37 1.46 -16.19
CA ASP A 223 -6.72 0.90 -16.20
C ASP A 223 -7.04 0.35 -14.82
N VAL A 224 -8.04 0.93 -14.15
CA VAL A 224 -8.58 0.42 -12.88
C VAL A 224 -9.84 -0.37 -13.20
N ARG A 225 -9.82 -1.67 -12.97
CA ARG A 225 -10.92 -2.57 -13.28
C ARG A 225 -11.59 -3.07 -12.02
N TYR A 226 -12.91 -2.96 -11.99
CA TYR A 226 -13.78 -3.47 -10.94
C TYR A 226 -14.52 -4.69 -11.48
N GLU A 227 -14.40 -5.81 -10.79
CA GLU A 227 -15.27 -6.97 -10.96
C GLU A 227 -16.31 -6.95 -9.85
N ARG A 228 -17.60 -6.93 -10.22
CA ARG A 228 -18.71 -6.87 -9.28
C ARG A 228 -19.60 -8.08 -9.48
N LYS A 229 -20.11 -8.61 -8.37
CA LYS A 229 -21.09 -9.69 -8.47
C LYS A 229 -22.44 -9.12 -8.91
N GLY A 230 -22.97 -9.60 -10.04
CA GLY A 230 -24.30 -9.23 -10.52
C GLY A 230 -24.34 -8.00 -11.44
N ASP A 231 -23.39 -7.09 -11.29
CA ASP A 231 -23.15 -5.98 -12.21
C ASP A 231 -21.89 -6.30 -13.03
N GLY A 232 -21.96 -6.24 -14.36
CA GLY A 232 -20.81 -6.54 -15.21
C GLY A 232 -19.57 -5.70 -14.87
N PRO A 233 -18.38 -6.06 -15.40
CA PRO A 233 -17.15 -5.36 -15.08
C PRO A 233 -17.21 -3.87 -15.48
N LEU A 234 -16.60 -3.03 -14.65
CA LEU A 234 -16.35 -1.62 -14.93
C LEU A 234 -14.85 -1.39 -15.06
N SER A 235 -14.41 -0.79 -16.16
CA SER A 235 -13.05 -0.28 -16.30
C SER A 235 -13.04 1.24 -16.27
N VAL A 236 -12.11 1.82 -15.52
CA VAL A 236 -11.85 3.25 -15.45
C VAL A 236 -10.44 3.50 -15.97
N PHE A 237 -10.35 4.13 -17.14
CA PHE A 237 -9.07 4.53 -17.68
C PHE A 237 -8.66 5.88 -17.10
N VAL A 238 -7.54 5.88 -16.38
CA VAL A 238 -6.96 7.02 -15.69
C VAL A 238 -5.83 7.58 -16.55
N GLN A 239 -6.01 8.81 -17.04
CA GLN A 239 -4.97 9.54 -17.73
C GLN A 239 -4.61 10.80 -16.94
N ASP A 240 -3.35 11.22 -17.04
CA ASP A 240 -2.86 12.43 -16.39
C ASP A 240 -2.05 13.31 -17.36
N ASP A 241 -1.78 14.55 -16.96
CA ASP A 241 -0.99 15.51 -17.74
C ASP A 241 0.50 15.12 -17.81
N VAL A 242 0.97 14.34 -16.83
CA VAL A 242 2.27 13.69 -16.81
C VAL A 242 2.07 12.18 -16.94
N PRO A 243 2.80 11.47 -17.83
CA PRO A 243 2.68 10.03 -17.97
C PRO A 243 2.82 9.29 -16.64
N ILE A 244 1.87 8.39 -16.37
CA ILE A 244 1.95 7.44 -15.27
C ILE A 244 3.02 6.40 -15.62
N GLY A 245 4.10 6.39 -14.83
CA GLY A 245 5.22 5.49 -15.06
C GLY A 245 5.25 4.29 -14.11
N ARG A 246 4.72 4.46 -12.88
CA ARG A 246 4.67 3.39 -11.87
C ARG A 246 3.39 3.46 -11.05
N LEU A 247 2.81 2.30 -10.80
CA LEU A 247 1.71 2.11 -9.85
C LEU A 247 2.29 1.87 -8.46
N ILE A 248 1.87 2.65 -7.48
CA ILE A 248 2.36 2.54 -6.10
C ILE A 248 1.36 1.73 -5.28
N GLU A 249 0.13 2.22 -5.14
CA GLU A 249 -0.88 1.61 -4.26
C GLU A 249 -2.25 1.51 -4.96
N LEU A 250 -2.96 0.42 -4.65
CA LEU A 250 -4.37 0.24 -4.98
C LEU A 250 -5.10 -0.25 -3.72
N ALA A 251 -5.92 0.60 -3.14
CA ALA A 251 -6.59 0.29 -1.87
C ALA A 251 -8.09 0.57 -1.96
N ASP A 252 -8.88 -0.33 -1.37
CA ASP A 252 -10.31 -0.15 -1.19
C ASP A 252 -10.58 0.51 0.18
N GLY A 253 -11.37 1.57 0.14
CA GLY A 253 -11.69 2.44 1.28
C GLY A 253 -13.16 2.37 1.70
N PRO A 254 -13.57 3.27 2.61
CA PRO A 254 -14.94 3.34 3.10
C PRO A 254 -15.98 3.43 1.99
N GLY A 255 -17.11 2.77 2.18
CA GLY A 255 -18.23 2.82 1.23
C GLY A 255 -17.95 2.21 -0.15
N GLY A 256 -16.88 1.42 -0.31
CA GLY A 256 -16.49 0.80 -1.58
C GLY A 256 -15.73 1.74 -2.53
N ALA A 257 -15.27 2.90 -2.04
CA ALA A 257 -14.41 3.77 -2.80
C ALA A 257 -13.04 3.12 -3.03
N VAL A 258 -12.34 3.48 -4.10
CA VAL A 258 -11.01 2.97 -4.43
C VAL A 258 -10.02 4.10 -4.55
N LEU A 259 -8.91 3.98 -3.85
CA LEU A 259 -7.74 4.82 -3.97
C LEU A 259 -6.74 4.18 -4.94
N LEU A 260 -6.30 4.96 -5.92
CA LEU A 260 -5.12 4.67 -6.72
C LEU A 260 -4.03 5.69 -6.41
N VAL A 261 -2.83 5.23 -6.07
CA VAL A 261 -1.62 6.07 -5.92
C VAL A 261 -0.58 5.66 -6.96
N TYR A 262 0.03 6.64 -7.62
CA TYR A 262 0.90 6.43 -8.75
C TYR A 262 1.99 7.50 -8.86
N HIS A 263 3.13 7.12 -9.43
CA HIS A 263 4.26 8.01 -9.73
C HIS A 263 4.22 8.37 -11.21
N CYS A 264 4.20 9.66 -11.49
CA CYS A 264 4.27 10.21 -12.83
C CYS A 264 5.65 10.79 -13.08
N TRP A 265 6.15 10.68 -14.30
CA TRP A 265 7.34 11.42 -14.71
C TRP A 265 7.35 11.73 -16.20
N ARG A 266 8.09 12.77 -16.55
CA ARG A 266 8.41 13.15 -17.93
C ARG A 266 9.91 13.28 -18.07
N TRP A 267 10.45 12.60 -19.06
CA TRP A 267 11.85 12.73 -19.48
C TRP A 267 12.03 14.00 -20.31
N ALA A 268 13.21 14.60 -20.20
CA ALA A 268 13.68 15.63 -21.10
C ALA A 268 13.81 15.08 -22.52
N GLU A 269 13.86 15.97 -23.50
CA GLU A 269 14.05 15.58 -24.91
C GLU A 269 15.34 14.78 -25.14
N ASP A 270 16.36 14.99 -24.31
CA ASP A 270 17.62 14.24 -24.33
C ASP A 270 17.49 12.79 -23.81
N GLY A 271 16.43 12.47 -23.07
CA GLY A 271 16.16 11.16 -22.49
C GLY A 271 16.96 10.83 -21.22
N ASP A 272 17.90 11.67 -20.80
CA ASP A 272 18.85 11.37 -19.72
C ASP A 272 18.43 12.00 -18.37
N ARG A 273 17.51 12.96 -18.40
CA ARG A 273 17.05 13.67 -17.21
C ARG A 273 15.53 13.64 -17.08
N ILE A 274 15.05 13.48 -15.85
CA ILE A 274 13.63 13.69 -15.53
C ILE A 274 13.38 15.20 -15.39
N GLU A 275 12.52 15.77 -16.25
CA GLU A 275 12.13 17.19 -16.17
C GLU A 275 11.09 17.44 -15.09
N ARG A 276 10.16 16.50 -14.93
CA ARG A 276 9.05 16.60 -14.00
C ARG A 276 8.76 15.21 -13.45
N GLN A 277 8.61 15.13 -12.14
CA GLN A 277 8.11 13.93 -11.48
C GLN A 277 7.25 14.29 -10.29
N GLU A 278 6.18 13.52 -10.09
CA GLU A 278 5.20 13.76 -9.03
C GLU A 278 4.59 12.44 -8.59
N VAL A 279 4.32 12.29 -7.29
CA VAL A 279 3.47 11.22 -6.77
C VAL A 279 2.08 11.79 -6.57
N ARG A 280 1.07 11.12 -7.12
CA ARG A 280 -0.33 11.55 -7.09
C ARG A 280 -1.23 10.43 -6.63
N GLY A 281 -2.33 10.80 -5.99
CA GLY A 281 -3.40 9.88 -5.63
C GLY A 281 -4.75 10.36 -6.15
N ARG A 282 -5.58 9.42 -6.56
CA ARG A 282 -6.96 9.66 -7.01
C ARG A 282 -7.91 8.70 -6.33
N TRP A 283 -8.99 9.23 -5.80
CA TRP A 283 -10.11 8.46 -5.26
C TRP A 283 -11.20 8.31 -6.29
N PHE A 284 -11.76 7.12 -6.37
CA PHE A 284 -12.88 6.77 -7.22
C PHE A 284 -14.03 6.29 -6.34
N SER A 285 -15.23 6.76 -6.62
CA SER A 285 -16.46 6.21 -6.04
C SER A 285 -16.68 4.76 -6.49
N PRO A 286 -17.59 4.01 -5.85
CA PRO A 286 -17.95 2.67 -6.29
C PRO A 286 -18.46 2.61 -7.73
N ASP A 287 -18.93 3.69 -8.35
CA ASP A 287 -19.32 3.72 -9.77
C ASP A 287 -18.19 4.19 -10.71
N GLY A 288 -16.95 4.28 -10.19
CA GLY A 288 -15.75 4.59 -10.96
C GLY A 288 -15.55 6.06 -11.29
N LYS A 289 -16.32 6.97 -10.67
CA LYS A 289 -16.16 8.41 -10.90
C LYS A 289 -15.04 8.95 -10.01
N PRO A 290 -14.17 9.84 -10.53
CA PRO A 290 -13.16 10.48 -9.72
C PRO A 290 -13.85 11.43 -8.73
N THR A 291 -13.45 11.37 -7.45
CA THR A 291 -14.11 12.12 -6.36
C THR A 291 -13.20 13.18 -5.77
N VAL A 292 -11.99 12.80 -5.37
CA VAL A 292 -10.95 13.69 -4.86
C VAL A 292 -9.58 13.21 -5.32
N ALA A 293 -8.61 14.12 -5.35
CA ALA A 293 -7.21 13.80 -5.64
C ALA A 293 -6.26 14.44 -4.62
N PHE A 294 -5.02 14.01 -4.61
CA PHE A 294 -3.94 14.69 -3.90
C PHE A 294 -2.63 14.54 -4.67
N SER A 295 -1.71 15.47 -4.42
CA SER A 295 -0.32 15.37 -4.85
C SER A 295 0.58 15.35 -3.63
N SER A 296 1.58 14.48 -3.65
CA SER A 296 2.60 14.47 -2.61
C SER A 296 3.64 15.57 -2.84
N PRO A 297 4.03 16.33 -1.80
CA PRO A 297 5.18 17.22 -1.86
C PRO A 297 6.53 16.47 -1.90
N TYR A 298 6.51 15.15 -1.71
CA TYR A 298 7.68 14.27 -1.76
C TYR A 298 7.53 13.20 -2.83
N THR A 299 8.46 13.21 -3.77
CA THR A 299 8.63 12.14 -4.75
C THR A 299 9.47 11.01 -4.15
N LEU A 300 9.41 9.86 -4.81
CA LEU A 300 10.22 8.72 -4.42
C LEU A 300 11.70 9.00 -4.63
N THR A 301 12.49 8.47 -3.72
CA THR A 301 13.93 8.65 -3.66
C THR A 301 14.66 7.43 -4.20
N GLU A 302 15.99 7.51 -4.28
CA GLU A 302 16.85 6.37 -4.63
C GLU A 302 16.85 5.23 -3.60
N TRP A 303 16.33 5.47 -2.39
CA TRP A 303 16.16 4.43 -1.38
C TRP A 303 14.90 3.60 -1.60
N GLU A 304 15.10 2.29 -1.64
CA GLU A 304 14.06 1.29 -1.78
C GLU A 304 13.10 1.29 -0.58
N GLN A 305 11.82 1.15 -0.90
CA GLN A 305 10.70 0.99 0.02
C GLN A 305 9.74 -0.03 -0.59
N PHE A 306 9.20 -0.93 0.23
CA PHE A 306 8.19 -1.88 -0.22
C PHE A 306 6.76 -1.33 -0.06
N ARG A 307 6.48 -0.68 1.08
CA ARG A 307 5.20 0.00 1.36
C ARG A 307 5.40 1.47 1.66
N GLU A 308 5.18 2.26 0.61
CA GLU A 308 5.28 3.72 0.61
C GLU A 308 3.98 4.37 1.12
N PHE A 309 2.82 3.75 0.88
CA PHE A 309 1.50 4.29 1.24
C PHE A 309 0.68 3.28 2.04
N ARG A 310 -0.17 3.81 2.92
CA ARG A 310 -1.20 3.06 3.64
C ARG A 310 -2.52 3.81 3.62
N LEU A 311 -3.61 3.08 3.36
CA LEU A 311 -4.97 3.58 3.53
C LEU A 311 -5.51 3.15 4.90
N LEU A 312 -5.94 4.12 5.69
CA LEU A 312 -6.51 3.90 7.02
C LEU A 312 -8.03 3.63 6.94
N PRO A 313 -8.62 2.98 7.97
CA PRO A 313 -10.05 2.69 8.00
C PRO A 313 -10.95 3.93 7.96
N ASP A 314 -10.47 5.09 8.40
CA ASP A 314 -11.18 6.39 8.34
C ASP A 314 -11.11 7.05 6.95
N GLY A 315 -10.51 6.37 5.96
CA GLY A 315 -10.29 6.91 4.62
C GLY A 315 -9.02 7.77 4.50
N SER A 316 -8.28 8.02 5.58
CA SER A 316 -7.04 8.77 5.49
C SER A 316 -5.95 8.01 4.76
N VAL A 317 -5.19 8.74 3.94
CA VAL A 317 -4.03 8.22 3.23
C VAL A 317 -2.77 8.68 3.93
N VAL A 318 -1.87 7.75 4.22
CA VAL A 318 -0.58 8.05 4.84
C VAL A 318 0.54 7.64 3.90
N GLN A 319 1.49 8.55 3.64
CA GLN A 319 2.72 8.25 2.93
C GLN A 319 3.90 8.20 3.90
N MET A 320 4.78 7.23 3.72
CA MET A 320 6.16 7.28 4.21
C MET A 320 7.05 7.91 3.13
N ALA A 321 7.54 9.11 3.43
CA ALA A 321 8.40 9.88 2.56
C ALA A 321 9.81 9.94 3.12
N PHE A 322 10.79 9.75 2.25
CA PHE A 322 12.20 9.92 2.58
C PHE A 322 12.67 11.31 2.13
N THR A 323 13.42 11.96 3.00
CA THR A 323 14.02 13.27 2.78
C THR A 323 15.52 13.20 3.05
N PRO A 324 16.31 14.20 2.65
CA PRO A 324 17.72 14.26 3.03
C PRO A 324 17.96 14.18 4.55
N ASP A 325 17.02 14.69 5.36
CA ASP A 325 17.14 14.79 6.82
C ASP A 325 16.57 13.57 7.57
N GLY A 326 15.75 12.76 6.92
CA GLY A 326 15.11 11.63 7.59
C GLY A 326 13.87 11.07 6.88
N VAL A 327 13.02 10.43 7.67
CA VAL A 327 11.71 9.93 7.26
C VAL A 327 10.61 10.86 7.77
N LYS A 328 9.60 11.09 6.94
CA LYS A 328 8.36 11.76 7.33
C LYS A 328 7.16 10.88 7.04
N LEU A 329 6.17 10.89 7.93
CA LEU A 329 4.84 10.36 7.63
C LEU A 329 3.88 11.52 7.36
N LEU A 330 3.24 11.50 6.21
CA LEU A 330 2.34 12.53 5.71
C LEU A 330 0.92 11.98 5.66
N LYS A 331 -0.04 12.65 6.29
CA LYS A 331 -1.43 12.22 6.36
C LYS A 331 -2.33 13.19 5.60
N TRP A 332 -3.05 12.69 4.60
CA TRP A 332 -4.21 13.36 4.02
C TRP A 332 -5.49 12.83 4.69
N ARG A 333 -6.41 13.73 5.01
CA ARG A 333 -7.75 13.31 5.45
C ARG A 333 -8.52 12.82 4.23
N GLY A 334 -9.08 11.62 4.32
CA GLY A 334 -9.88 11.04 3.24
C GLY A 334 -11.15 11.85 2.95
N PRO A 335 -11.80 11.60 1.80
CA PRO A 335 -13.09 12.20 1.45
C PRO A 335 -14.24 11.79 2.38
#